data_AF-A0A8J3DI30-F1
#
_entry.id   AF-A0A8J3DI30-F1
#
_cell.length_a   1.000
_cell.length_b   1.000
_cell.length_c   1.000
_cell.angle_alpha   90.00
_cell.angle_beta   90.00
_cell.angle_gamma   90.00
#
_symmetry.space_group_name_H-M   'P 1'
#
loop_
_entity.id
_entity.type
_entity.pdbx_description
1 polymer ?
#
loop_
_entity_poly.entity_id
_entity_poly.type
_entity_poly.pdbx_seq_one_letter_code
_entity_poly.pdbx_strand_id
1 'polypeptide(L)' 'MKIRMPSYKLTHNDAVEIWLSYWNGEFQHRIAAKYDVNPGRVNEVIKGHRHPGSELIARSKKPAA' A
#
# COMPACT_ATOMS: atom_id res chain seq x y z
N MET A 1 4.75 -22.17 -22.28
CA MET A 1 4.27 -20.81 -21.94
C MET A 1 3.92 -20.79 -20.45
N LYS A 2 4.63 -20.01 -19.61
CA LYS A 2 4.26 -19.89 -18.18
C LYS A 2 3.04 -18.98 -18.07
N ILE A 3 1.95 -19.48 -17.52
CA ILE A 3 0.79 -18.67 -17.16
C ILE A 3 1.27 -17.68 -16.08
N ARG A 4 1.21 -16.38 -16.36
CA ARG A 4 1.49 -15.36 -15.35
C ARG A 4 0.27 -15.28 -14.45
N MET A 5 0.44 -15.67 -13.18
CA MET A 5 -0.61 -15.40 -12.20
C MET A 5 -0.75 -13.89 -12.02
N PRO A 6 -1.98 -13.37 -11.85
CA PRO A 6 -2.16 -11.97 -11.52
C PRO A 6 -1.49 -11.70 -10.18
N SER A 7 -0.76 -10.58 -10.09
CA SER A 7 -0.29 -10.06 -8.81
C SER A 7 -1.47 -9.95 -7.84
N TYR A 8 -1.21 -10.16 -6.56
CA TYR A 8 -2.21 -9.95 -5.52
C TYR A 8 -2.94 -8.61 -5.70
N LYS A 9 -4.26 -8.62 -5.48
CA LYS A 9 -5.09 -7.41 -5.61
C LYS A 9 -5.19 -6.75 -4.24
N LEU A 10 -4.54 -5.60 -4.09
CA LEU A 10 -4.64 -4.78 -2.88
C LEU A 10 -6.10 -4.49 -2.53
N THR A 11 -6.41 -4.63 -1.25
CA THR A 11 -7.68 -4.22 -0.65
C THR A 11 -7.58 -2.81 -0.07
N HIS A 12 -8.72 -2.25 0.33
CA HIS A 12 -8.73 -0.95 1.02
C HIS A 12 -7.97 -1.02 2.35
N ASN A 13 -8.06 -2.13 3.08
CA ASN A 13 -7.31 -2.33 4.32
C ASN A 13 -5.80 -2.44 4.07
N ASP A 14 -5.39 -3.14 3.01
CA ASP A 14 -3.98 -3.17 2.62
C ASP A 14 -3.45 -1.76 2.34
N ALA A 15 -4.26 -0.91 1.69
CA ALA A 15 -3.91 0.47 1.44
C ALA A 15 -3.69 1.29 2.74
N VAL A 16 -4.51 1.07 3.77
CA VAL A 16 -4.30 1.67 5.11
C VAL A 16 -2.95 1.24 5.70
N GLU A 17 -2.64 -0.05 5.65
CA GLU A 17 -1.39 -0.59 6.18
C GLU A 17 -0.16 -0.15 5.34
N ILE A 18 -0.33 0.06 4.04
CA ILE A 18 0.68 0.65 3.16
C ILE A 18 1.02 2.07 3.60
N TRP A 19 0.00 2.90 3.87
CA TRP A 19 0.22 4.26 4.39
C TRP A 19 0.96 4.28 5.72
N LEU A 20 0.56 3.42 6.66
CA LEU A 20 1.23 3.29 7.96
C LEU A 20 2.70 2.86 7.80
N SER A 21 2.97 1.86 6.96
CA SER A 21 4.33 1.38 6.70
C SER A 21 5.20 2.46 6.05
N TYR A 22 4.66 3.16 5.05
CA TYR A 22 5.35 4.25 4.35
C TYR A 22 5.70 5.40 5.31
N TRP A 23 4.75 5.83 6.14
CA TRP A 23 5.03 6.88 7.14
C TRP A 23 5.94 6.45 8.28
N ASN A 24 6.10 5.15 8.50
CA ASN A 24 7.10 4.61 9.42
C ASN A 24 8.50 4.49 8.77
N GLY A 25 8.66 4.98 7.53
CA GLY A 25 9.94 5.04 6.84
C GLY A 25 10.28 3.80 5.99
N GLU A 26 9.34 2.87 5.81
CA GLU A 26 9.59 1.69 4.97
C GLU A 26 9.64 2.07 3.48
N PHE A 27 10.55 1.43 2.74
CA PHE A 27 10.71 1.67 1.31
C PHE A 27 9.59 1.01 0.49
N GLN A 28 9.08 1.71 -0.53
CA GLN A 28 7.98 1.20 -1.37
C GLN A 28 8.26 -0.17 -2.00
N HIS A 29 9.51 -0.51 -2.31
CA HIS A 29 9.86 -1.83 -2.87
C HIS A 29 9.75 -2.96 -1.85
N ARG A 30 10.03 -2.71 -0.57
CA ARG A 30 9.85 -3.69 0.52
C ARG A 30 8.37 -3.85 0.86
N ILE A 31 7.62 -2.75 0.89
CA ILE A 31 6.16 -2.79 1.01
C ILE A 31 5.56 -3.61 -0.15
N ALA A 32 6.01 -3.36 -1.38
CA ALA A 32 5.52 -4.07 -2.56
C ALA A 32 5.77 -5.59 -2.49
N ALA A 33 6.96 -5.99 -2.01
CA ALA A 33 7.30 -7.40 -1.80
C ALA A 33 6.37 -8.08 -0.77
N LYS A 34 5.99 -7.39 0.32
CA LYS A 34 5.05 -7.91 1.33
C LYS A 34 3.70 -8.30 0.74
N TYR A 35 3.22 -7.56 -0.26
CA TYR A 35 1.92 -7.76 -0.89
C TYR A 35 2.01 -8.46 -2.25
N ASP A 36 3.17 -8.97 -2.69
CA ASP A 36 3.35 -9.55 -4.04
C ASP A 36 2.82 -8.64 -5.16
N VAL A 37 3.17 -7.35 -5.09
CA VAL A 37 2.85 -6.35 -6.11
C VAL A 37 4.11 -5.63 -6.59
N ASN A 38 3.99 -4.87 -7.68
CA ASN A 38 5.05 -3.99 -8.14
C ASN A 38 5.07 -2.67 -7.35
N PRO A 39 6.25 -2.01 -7.16
CA PRO A 39 6.34 -0.75 -6.44
C PRO A 39 5.43 0.37 -6.97
N GLY A 40 5.13 0.37 -8.28
CA GLY A 40 4.16 1.30 -8.87
C GLY A 40 2.75 1.19 -8.27
N ARG A 41 2.32 -0.02 -7.85
CA ARG A 41 1.02 -0.21 -7.17
C ARG A 41 1.00 0.43 -5.79
N VAL A 42 2.11 0.33 -5.07
CA VAL A 42 2.29 1.03 -3.79
C VAL A 42 2.30 2.54 -4.00
N ASN A 43 2.95 3.02 -5.06
CA ASN A 43 2.96 4.45 -5.42
C ASN A 43 1.56 4.98 -5.74
N GLU A 44 0.73 4.23 -6.47
CA GLU A 44 -0.66 4.60 -6.75
C GLU A 44 -1.49 4.78 -5.45
N VAL A 45 -1.25 3.94 -4.43
CA VAL A 45 -1.89 4.07 -3.11
C VAL A 45 -1.41 5.34 -2.40
N ILE A 46 -0.10 5.57 -2.34
CA ILE A 46 0.50 6.74 -1.65
C ILE A 46 0.17 8.06 -2.36
N LYS A 47 -0.12 8.04 -3.67
CA LYS A 47 -0.65 9.22 -4.39
C LYS A 47 -2.17 9.39 -4.24
N GLY A 48 -2.84 8.46 -3.57
CA GLY A 48 -4.30 8.47 -3.42
C GLY A 48 -5.08 8.13 -4.70
N HIS A 49 -4.41 7.73 -5.78
CA HIS A 49 -5.06 7.33 -7.02
C HIS A 49 -5.76 5.97 -6.89
N ARG A 50 -5.24 5.11 -6.01
CA ARG A 50 -5.78 3.79 -5.71
C ARG A 50 -6.22 3.74 -4.25
N HIS A 51 -7.42 3.22 -4.00
CA HIS A 51 -8.08 3.21 -2.68
C HIS A 51 -8.15 4.60 -2.03
N PRO A 52 -8.79 5.59 -2.69
CA PRO A 52 -8.93 6.93 -2.14
C PRO A 52 -9.60 6.89 -0.76
N GLY A 53 -9.14 7.76 0.16
CA GLY A 53 -9.61 7.81 1.54
C GLY A 53 -8.87 6.89 2.52
N SER A 54 -8.10 5.89 2.05
CA SER A 54 -7.31 5.02 2.94
C SER A 54 -6.27 5.80 3.75
N GLU A 55 -5.77 6.92 3.22
CA GLU A 55 -4.88 7.83 3.95
C GLU A 55 -5.54 8.38 5.22
N LEU A 56 -6.79 8.82 5.13
CA LEU A 56 -7.52 9.43 6.25
C LEU A 56 -7.71 8.40 7.39
N ILE A 57 -8.03 7.16 7.03
CA ILE A 57 -8.13 6.05 7.99
C ILE A 57 -6.76 5.74 8.59
N ALA A 58 -5.69 5.74 7.79
CA ALA A 58 -4.34 5.55 8.31
C ALA A 58 -3.95 6.67 9.29
N ARG A 59 -4.32 7.93 9.01
CA ARG A 59 -4.10 9.06 9.91
C ARG A 59 -4.85 8.91 11.23
N SER A 60 -6.11 8.46 11.21
CA SER A 60 -6.87 8.28 12.45
C SER A 60 -6.35 7.14 13.33
N LYS A 61 -5.60 6.19 12.76
CA LYS A 61 -4.90 5.13 13.51
C LYS A 61 -3.58 5.57 14.12
N LYS A 62 -2.97 6.67 13.66
CA LYS A 62 -1.74 7.18 14.28
C LYS A 62 -2.11 7.81 15.64
N PRO A 63 -1.49 7.39 16.76
CA PRO A 63 -1.61 8.14 18.00
C PRO A 63 -1.07 9.56 17.77
N ALA A 64 -1.70 10.56 18.40
CA ALA A 64 -1.13 11.90 18.45
C ALA A 64 0.27 11.78 19.07
N ALA A 65 1.27 12.25 18.33
CA ALA A 65 2.66 12.28 18.78
C ALA A 65 2.83 13.24 19.97
#